data_AF-A0A942GR62-F1
#
_entry.id   AF-A0A942GR62-F1
#
_cell.length_a   1.000
_cell.length_b   1.000
_cell.length_c   1.000
_cell.angle_alpha   90.00
_cell.angle_beta   90.00
_cell.angle_gamma   90.00
#
_symmetry.space_group_name_H-M   'P 1'
#
loop_
_entity.id
_entity.type
_entity.pdbx_description
1 polymer ?
#
loop_
_entity_poly.entity_id
_entity_poly.type
_entity_poly.pdbx_seq_one_letter_code
_entity_poly.pdbx_strand_id
1 'polypeptide(L)'
;MRRLHKDTRGEAVLLALLFLMWVAFLFLSATSQISTAVAVRSQLTRLCDEIAVNVSMVGLDRNALAMGIYIIDEQAAHAIAVATFTRAKIPQTSFTIDMLNGEVVVRATLGGVSSSSVATPRKIRN
;
A
#
# COMPACT_ATOMS: atom_id res chain seq x y z
N MET A 1 51.83 -40.20 7.81
CA MET A 1 50.58 -39.42 7.62
C MET A 1 49.47 -40.15 8.36
N ARG A 2 49.27 -39.78 9.64
CA ARG A 2 48.40 -40.51 10.58
C ARG A 2 46.94 -40.12 10.34
N ARG A 3 46.14 -41.13 9.99
CA ARG A 3 44.74 -41.33 10.40
C ARG A 3 43.95 -40.04 10.61
N LEU A 4 43.56 -39.39 9.53
CA LEU A 4 42.34 -38.59 9.50
C LEU A 4 41.18 -39.60 9.55
N HIS A 5 40.88 -40.11 10.74
CA HIS A 5 39.76 -41.00 10.98
C HIS A 5 38.49 -40.19 10.73
N LYS A 6 38.04 -40.28 9.47
CA LYS A 6 36.66 -40.18 8.95
C LYS A 6 35.59 -40.10 10.05
N ASP A 7 35.43 -38.93 10.64
CA ASP A 7 34.36 -38.65 11.60
C ASP A 7 33.09 -38.28 10.82
N THR A 8 32.57 -39.29 10.12
CA THR A 8 31.46 -39.17 9.15
C THR A 8 30.19 -38.64 9.80
N ARG A 9 30.03 -38.87 11.11
CA ARG A 9 28.91 -38.34 11.89
C ARG A 9 29.09 -36.85 12.19
N GLY A 10 30.30 -36.40 12.53
CA GLY A 10 30.61 -35.00 12.77
C GLY A 10 30.47 -34.14 11.51
N GLU A 11 30.95 -34.63 10.36
CA GLU A 11 30.79 -33.94 9.08
C GLU A 11 29.33 -33.86 8.62
N ALA A 12 28.55 -34.92 8.83
CA ALA A 12 27.12 -34.91 8.52
C ALA A 12 26.34 -33.89 9.36
N VAL A 13 26.67 -33.76 10.66
CA VAL A 13 26.08 -32.75 11.54
C VAL A 13 26.49 -31.34 11.10
N LEU A 14 27.75 -31.13 10.74
CA LEU A 14 28.23 -29.85 10.24
C LEU A 14 27.48 -29.43 8.96
N LEU A 15 27.32 -30.35 8.00
CA LEU A 15 26.55 -30.10 6.77
C LEU A 15 25.08 -29.82 7.05
N ALA A 16 24.46 -30.54 7.98
CA ALA A 16 23.08 -30.30 8.40
C ALA A 16 22.91 -28.91 9.03
N LEU A 17 23.85 -28.47 9.88
CA LEU A 17 23.83 -27.13 10.47
C LEU A 17 24.04 -26.04 9.41
N LEU A 18 24.93 -26.26 8.44
CA LEU A 18 25.17 -25.32 7.34
C LEU A 18 23.93 -25.20 6.45
N PHE A 19 23.26 -26.31 6.17
CA PHE A 19 21.99 -26.34 5.46
C PHE A 19 20.90 -25.59 6.23
N LEU A 20 20.75 -25.85 7.53
CA LEU A 20 19.79 -25.14 8.39
C LEU A 20 20.06 -23.63 8.43
N MET A 21 21.32 -23.22 8.52
CA MET A 21 21.72 -21.82 8.48
C MET A 21 21.33 -21.16 7.14
N TRP A 22 21.54 -21.85 6.03
CA TRP A 22 21.15 -21.35 4.72
C TRP A 22 19.62 -21.22 4.58
N VAL A 23 18.86 -22.21 5.03
CA VAL A 23 17.38 -22.16 5.04
C VAL A 23 16.88 -21.03 5.93
N ALA A 24 17.47 -20.82 7.10
CA ALA A 24 17.12 -19.71 7.99
C ALA A 24 17.38 -18.34 7.33
N PHE A 25 18.47 -18.21 6.58
CA PHE A 25 18.79 -16.99 5.83
C PHE A 25 17.76 -16.72 4.71
N LEU A 26 17.36 -17.75 3.97
CA LEU A 26 16.30 -17.64 2.97
C LEU A 26 14.97 -17.20 3.61
N PHE A 27 14.63 -17.76 4.76
CA PHE A 27 13.41 -17.41 5.50
C PHE A 27 13.45 -15.96 6.01
N LEU A 28 14.59 -15.51 6.54
CA LEU A 28 14.77 -14.12 6.97
C LEU A 28 14.68 -13.13 5.80
N SER A 29 15.23 -13.49 4.64
CA SER A 29 15.11 -12.69 3.41
C SER A 29 13.65 -12.58 2.97
N ALA A 30 12.91 -13.70 2.95
CA ALA A 30 11.50 -13.71 2.56
C ALA A 30 10.63 -12.88 3.53
N THR A 31 10.83 -13.04 4.83
CA THR A 31 10.07 -12.31 5.85
C THR A 31 10.37 -10.80 5.83
N SER A 32 11.62 -10.41 5.55
CA SER A 32 11.96 -8.97 5.41
C SER A 32 11.28 -8.34 4.19
N GLN A 33 11.21 -9.03 3.05
CA GLN A 33 10.49 -8.56 1.86
C GLN A 33 8.97 -8.45 2.09
N ILE A 34 8.38 -9.39 2.83
CA ILE A 34 6.95 -9.32 3.18
C ILE A 34 6.68 -8.15 4.13
N SER A 35 7.55 -7.94 5.12
CA SER A 35 7.40 -6.86 6.10
C SER A 35 7.40 -5.47 5.45
N THR A 36 8.33 -5.23 4.51
CA THR A 36 8.37 -3.97 3.75
C THR A 36 7.14 -3.79 2.87
N ALA A 37 6.68 -4.85 2.20
CA ALA A 37 5.46 -4.80 1.40
C ALA A 37 4.21 -4.48 2.24
N VAL A 38 4.10 -5.06 3.45
CA VAL A 38 2.99 -4.78 4.38
C VAL A 38 3.05 -3.34 4.90
N ALA A 39 4.23 -2.83 5.23
CA ALA A 39 4.41 -1.43 5.66
C ALA A 39 3.98 -0.45 4.57
N VAL A 40 4.41 -0.68 3.33
CA VAL A 40 4.02 0.11 2.15
C VAL A 40 2.51 0.06 1.93
N ARG A 41 1.89 -1.13 2.00
CA ARG A 41 0.44 -1.28 1.85
C ARG A 41 -0.34 -0.53 2.92
N SER A 42 0.10 -0.61 4.17
CA SER A 42 -0.53 0.11 5.30
C SER A 42 -0.49 1.62 5.09
N GLN A 43 0.67 2.16 4.71
CA GLN A 43 0.82 3.58 4.42
C GLN A 43 -0.02 4.01 3.22
N LEU A 44 -0.04 3.22 2.14
CA LEU A 44 -0.83 3.51 0.94
C LEU A 44 -2.33 3.51 1.24
N THR A 45 -2.80 2.58 2.07
CA THR A 45 -4.21 2.50 2.48
C THR A 45 -4.62 3.76 3.25
N ARG A 46 -3.79 4.20 4.21
CA ARG A 46 -4.06 5.45 4.96
C ARG A 46 -4.13 6.68 4.04
N LEU A 47 -3.31 6.74 3.00
CA LEU A 47 -3.36 7.83 2.04
C LEU A 47 -4.61 7.75 1.16
N CYS A 48 -4.98 6.55 0.70
CA CYS A 48 -6.24 6.37 -0.03
C CYS A 48 -7.44 6.79 0.84
N ASP A 49 -7.46 6.46 2.13
CA ASP A 49 -8.49 6.88 3.07
C ASP A 49 -8.55 8.40 3.18
N GLU A 50 -7.40 9.05 3.36
CA GLU A 50 -7.33 10.51 3.47
C GLU A 50 -7.78 11.21 2.17
N ILE A 51 -7.37 10.70 1.01
CA ILE A 51 -7.80 11.23 -0.30
C ILE A 51 -9.30 11.03 -0.45
N ALA A 52 -9.83 9.85 -0.17
CA ALA A 52 -11.25 9.56 -0.33
C ALA A 52 -12.08 10.50 0.54
N VAL A 53 -11.70 10.67 1.81
CA VAL A 53 -12.36 11.59 2.75
C VAL A 53 -12.27 13.04 2.27
N ASN A 54 -11.09 13.52 1.88
CA ASN A 54 -10.92 14.91 1.44
C ASN A 54 -11.68 15.20 0.14
N VAL A 55 -11.63 14.29 -0.84
CA VAL A 55 -12.40 14.40 -2.08
C VAL A 55 -13.90 14.40 -1.78
N SER A 56 -14.36 13.56 -0.85
CA SER A 56 -15.77 13.50 -0.46
C SER A 56 -16.29 14.78 0.23
N MET A 57 -15.39 15.62 0.75
CA MET A 57 -15.74 16.88 1.42
C MET A 57 -15.62 18.11 0.50
N VAL A 58 -14.58 18.17 -0.33
CA VAL A 58 -14.21 19.38 -1.09
C VAL A 58 -13.82 19.13 -2.55
N GLY A 59 -13.69 17.87 -2.97
CA GLY A 59 -13.38 17.48 -4.34
C GLY A 59 -14.60 17.15 -5.20
N LEU A 60 -15.79 17.55 -4.76
CA LEU A 60 -17.04 17.37 -5.50
C LEU A 60 -17.42 18.64 -6.26
N ASP A 61 -18.03 18.46 -7.42
CA ASP A 61 -18.59 19.56 -8.19
C ASP A 61 -19.73 20.21 -7.38
N ARG A 62 -19.52 21.48 -7.01
CA ARG A 62 -20.46 22.25 -6.19
C ARG A 62 -21.80 22.51 -6.88
N ASN A 63 -21.81 22.60 -8.22
CA ASN A 63 -23.04 22.81 -8.99
C ASN A 63 -23.89 21.55 -9.01
N ALA A 64 -23.25 20.39 -9.20
CA ALA A 64 -23.91 19.09 -9.12
C ALA A 64 -24.41 18.80 -7.68
N LEU A 65 -23.59 19.13 -6.68
CA LEU A 65 -23.92 18.93 -5.26
C LEU A 65 -25.17 19.72 -4.84
N ALA A 66 -25.33 20.95 -5.35
CA ALA A 66 -26.52 21.77 -5.11
C ALA A 66 -27.80 21.14 -5.69
N MET A 67 -27.68 20.31 -6.72
CA MET A 67 -28.77 19.53 -7.30
C MET A 67 -28.95 18.15 -6.64
N GLY A 68 -28.17 17.84 -5.60
CA GLY A 68 -28.18 16.53 -4.94
C GLY A 68 -27.48 15.42 -5.74
N ILE A 69 -26.73 15.78 -6.79
CA ILE A 69 -25.98 14.87 -7.63
C ILE A 69 -24.53 14.88 -7.16
N TYR A 70 -23.97 13.70 -6.90
CA TYR A 70 -22.57 13.57 -6.55
C TYR A 70 -21.76 13.35 -7.83
N ILE A 71 -20.94 14.33 -8.20
CA ILE A 71 -19.99 14.26 -9.30
C ILE A 71 -18.64 14.72 -8.76
N ILE A 72 -17.58 14.03 -9.16
CA ILE A 72 -16.21 14.37 -8.79
C ILE A 72 -15.74 15.50 -9.71
N ASP A 73 -15.21 16.57 -9.13
CA ASP A 73 -14.40 17.53 -9.86
C ASP A 73 -13.01 16.92 -10.03
N GLU A 74 -12.71 16.41 -11.23
CA GLU A 74 -11.46 15.73 -11.53
C GLU A 74 -10.23 16.62 -11.21
N GLN A 75 -10.31 17.93 -11.45
CA GLN A 75 -9.19 18.83 -11.24
C GLN A 75 -8.95 19.05 -9.74
N ALA A 76 -10.01 19.30 -8.98
CA ALA A 76 -9.92 19.44 -7.53
C ALA A 76 -9.48 18.12 -6.85
N ALA A 77 -10.05 16.98 -7.27
CA ALA A 77 -9.71 15.67 -6.72
C ALA A 77 -8.25 15.28 -7.04
N HIS A 78 -7.79 15.55 -8.26
CA HIS A 78 -6.40 15.31 -8.64
C HIS A 78 -5.43 16.20 -7.82
N ALA A 79 -5.77 17.47 -7.63
CA ALA A 79 -4.96 18.37 -6.80
C ALA A 79 -4.86 17.88 -5.34
N ILE A 80 -5.96 17.40 -4.75
CA ILE A 80 -5.99 16.81 -3.40
C ILE A 80 -5.08 15.58 -3.33
N ALA A 81 -5.16 14.68 -4.30
CA ALA A 81 -4.34 13.48 -4.32
C ALA A 81 -2.85 13.81 -4.45
N VAL A 82 -2.48 14.69 -5.40
CA VAL A 82 -1.08 15.11 -5.59
C VAL A 82 -0.53 15.78 -4.33
N ALA A 83 -1.30 16.68 -3.70
CA ALA A 83 -0.89 17.33 -2.46
C ALA A 83 -0.67 16.31 -1.33
N THR A 84 -1.55 15.31 -1.20
CA THR A 84 -1.48 14.25 -0.19
C THR A 84 -0.24 13.37 -0.38
N PHE A 85 0.04 12.93 -1.62
CA PHE A 85 1.24 12.16 -1.93
C PHE A 85 2.53 12.96 -1.70
N THR A 86 2.54 14.24 -2.09
CA THR A 86 3.69 15.15 -1.90
C THR A 86 3.97 15.35 -0.41
N ARG A 87 2.92 15.58 0.40
CA ARG A 87 3.05 15.72 1.87
C ARG A 87 3.60 14.46 2.51
N ALA A 88 3.21 13.30 2.01
CA ALA A 88 3.69 12.00 2.47
C ALA A 88 5.09 11.63 1.95
N LYS A 89 5.72 12.49 1.12
CA LYS A 89 7.01 12.24 0.44
C LYS A 89 7.03 10.94 -0.35
N ILE A 90 5.87 10.52 -0.86
CA ILE A 90 5.76 9.35 -1.73
C ILE A 90 5.87 9.84 -3.17
N PRO A 91 6.72 9.21 -4.02
CA PRO A 91 6.78 9.54 -5.44
C PRO A 91 5.40 9.40 -6.08
N GLN A 92 5.10 10.21 -7.09
CA GLN A 92 3.80 10.16 -7.76
C GLN A 92 3.46 8.72 -8.15
N THR A 93 2.36 8.24 -7.57
CA THR A 93 1.81 6.91 -7.82
C THR A 93 0.78 7.02 -8.92
N SER A 94 0.56 5.93 -9.66
CA SER A 94 -0.64 5.81 -10.48
C SER A 94 -1.84 5.68 -9.54
N PHE A 95 -2.73 6.66 -9.56
CA PHE A 95 -3.98 6.64 -8.81
C PHE A 95 -5.17 6.92 -9.72
N THR A 96 -6.32 6.36 -9.37
CA THR A 96 -7.62 6.67 -9.97
C THR A 96 -8.60 7.07 -8.87
N ILE A 97 -9.45 8.03 -9.18
CA ILE A 97 -10.48 8.53 -8.28
C ILE A 97 -11.78 8.48 -9.05
N ASP A 98 -12.71 7.64 -8.60
CA ASP A 98 -13.97 7.37 -9.28
C ASP A 98 -15.14 7.58 -8.33
N MET A 99 -16.33 7.79 -8.87
CA MET A 99 -17.57 7.83 -8.11
C MET A 99 -18.39 6.58 -8.40
N LEU A 100 -18.69 5.78 -7.38
CA LEU A 100 -19.47 4.56 -7.51
C LEU A 100 -20.62 4.58 -6.49
N ASN A 101 -21.87 4.51 -6.97
CA ASN A 101 -23.07 4.52 -6.12
C ASN A 101 -23.14 5.70 -5.13
N GLY A 102 -22.61 6.87 -5.52
CA GLY A 102 -22.55 8.05 -4.67
C GLY A 102 -21.41 8.02 -3.64
N GLU A 103 -20.51 7.04 -3.69
CA GLU A 103 -19.30 6.96 -2.88
C GLU A 103 -18.08 7.35 -3.70
N VAL A 104 -17.11 8.02 -3.07
CA VAL A 104 -15.80 8.29 -3.65
C VAL A 104 -14.93 7.07 -3.47
N VAL A 105 -14.46 6.50 -4.58
CA VAL A 105 -13.55 5.36 -4.60
C VAL A 105 -12.18 5.82 -5.06
N VAL A 106 -11.16 5.61 -4.24
CA VAL A 106 -9.76 5.93 -4.58
C VAL A 106 -8.99 4.64 -4.71
N ARG A 107 -8.23 4.49 -5.79
CA ARG A 107 -7.30 3.37 -6.00
C ARG A 107 -5.92 3.93 -6.26
N ALA A 108 -4.89 3.36 -5.64
CA ALA A 108 -3.51 3.77 -5.87
C ALA A 108 -2.60 2.54 -5.95
N THR A 109 -1.54 2.65 -6.75
CA THR A 109 -0.51 1.60 -6.88
C THR A 109 0.88 2.20 -6.72
N LEU A 110 1.69 1.61 -5.85
CA LEU A 110 3.07 2.00 -5.57
C LEU A 110 3.98 0.75 -5.57
N GLY A 111 4.95 0.71 -6.48
CA GLY A 111 5.95 -0.36 -6.51
C GLY A 111 5.37 -1.78 -6.63
N GLY A 112 4.26 -1.94 -7.34
CA GLY A 112 3.56 -3.23 -7.48
C GLY A 112 2.57 -3.54 -6.34
N VAL A 113 2.48 -2.70 -5.31
CA VAL A 113 1.50 -2.80 -4.22
C VAL A 113 0.31 -1.90 -4.54
N SER A 114 -0.90 -2.47 -4.59
CA SER A 114 -2.14 -1.72 -4.79
C SER A 114 -2.93 -1.59 -3.49
N SER A 115 -3.62 -0.46 -3.33
CA SER A 115 -4.61 -0.24 -2.27
C SER A 115 -5.80 0.55 -2.78
N SER A 116 -6.95 0.35 -2.15
CA SER A 116 -8.20 1.03 -2.47
C SER A 116 -8.91 1.47 -1.20
N SER A 117 -9.53 2.64 -1.24
CA SER A 117 -10.39 3.14 -0.18
C SER A 117 -11.69 3.70 -0.75
N VAL A 118 -12.70 3.76 0.12
CA VAL A 118 -14.04 4.27 -0.20
C VAL A 118 -14.46 5.25 0.89
N ALA A 119 -15.00 6.39 0.49
CA ALA A 119 -15.60 7.36 1.40
C ALA A 119 -16.96 7.83 0.90
N THR A 120 -17.96 7.81 1.78
CA THR A 120 -19.27 8.40 1.53
C THR A 120 -19.22 9.92 1.70
N PRO A 121 -19.55 10.71 0.67
CA PRO A 121 -19.64 12.15 0.77
C PRO A 121 -20.72 12.57 1.78
N ARG A 122 -20.30 13.39 2.74
CA ARG A 122 -21.19 13.86 3.80
C ARG A 122 -22.19 14.83 3.19
N LYS A 123 -23.47 14.49 3.25
CA LYS A 123 -24.55 15.40 2.88
C LYS A 123 -24.46 16.62 3.80
N ILE A 124 -24.08 17.78 3.26
CA ILE A 124 -24.10 19.04 3.99
C ILE A 124 -25.56 19.31 4.31
N ARG A 125 -25.94 19.05 5.57
CA ARG A 125 -27.26 19.40 6.08
C ARG A 125 -27.24 20.91 6.29
N ASN A 126 -27.72 21.65 5.30
CA ASN A 126 -28.06 23.07 5.48
C ASN A 126 -29.11 23.21 6.58
#